data_AF-A0A6N7FN69-F1
#
_entry.id   AF-A0A6N7FN69-F1
#
_cell.length_a   1.000
_cell.length_b   1.000
_cell.length_c   1.000
_cell.angle_alpha   90.00
_cell.angle_beta   90.00
_cell.angle_gamma   90.00
#
_symmetry.space_group_name_H-M   'P 1'
#
loop_
_entity.id
_entity.type
_entity.pdbx_description
1 polymer ?
#
loop_
_entity_poly.entity_id
_entity_poly.type
_entity_poly.pdbx_seq_one_letter_code
_entity_poly.pdbx_strand_id
1 'polypeptide(L)'
;MSTTLHDRSPGPGAKRWLAVGVACCLLLGTLFGLWLRRDRAPSEDGVDVGFLRDMVDHHDQANEMAVIALYNGVERAVDRFATEVILTQRWELGRMYAWLDDWGYSLGDPERTDAMAWMGHAGPVATMAGMQSQENLDRLVEGPEEARSQLFLELMIDHHRGAVHMAEAAAEDATVGKVREFAAVTARNQAMEIREYEVALDELRA
;
A
#
# COMPACT_ATOMS: atom_id res chain seq x y z
N MET A 1 -51.80 -45.83 47.44
CA MET A 1 -50.94 -44.64 47.46
C MET A 1 -50.67 -44.27 46.01
N SER A 2 -51.43 -43.32 45.45
CA SER A 2 -51.24 -42.85 44.07
C SER A 2 -50.70 -41.44 44.13
N THR A 3 -49.42 -41.28 43.82
CA THR A 3 -48.71 -40.00 43.77
C THR A 3 -49.01 -39.36 42.42
N THR A 4 -49.81 -38.29 42.41
CA THR A 4 -50.05 -37.46 41.22
C THR A 4 -48.81 -36.61 40.92
N LEU A 5 -48.15 -36.88 39.80
CA LEU A 5 -47.10 -36.02 39.24
C LEU A 5 -47.74 -34.69 38.80
N HIS A 6 -47.30 -33.59 39.42
CA HIS A 6 -47.73 -32.24 39.08
C HIS A 6 -46.98 -31.78 37.83
N ASP A 7 -47.70 -31.61 36.72
CA ASP A 7 -47.15 -31.11 35.46
C ASP A 7 -46.72 -29.64 35.61
N ARG A 8 -45.42 -29.40 35.72
CA ARG A 8 -44.83 -28.06 35.79
C ARG A 8 -44.51 -27.56 34.39
N SER A 9 -45.54 -27.33 33.59
CA SER A 9 -45.37 -26.63 32.33
C SER A 9 -45.14 -25.13 32.60
N PRO A 10 -44.09 -24.51 32.04
CA PRO A 10 -43.76 -23.11 32.32
C PRO A 10 -44.87 -22.19 31.84
N GLY A 11 -45.31 -21.29 32.72
CA GLY A 11 -46.37 -20.32 32.41
C GLY A 11 -45.99 -19.38 31.25
N PRO A 12 -46.98 -18.75 30.59
CA PRO A 12 -46.78 -17.93 29.39
C PRO A 12 -45.79 -16.76 29.58
N GLY A 13 -45.63 -16.24 30.80
CA GLY A 13 -44.60 -15.26 31.14
C GLY A 13 -43.17 -15.82 31.09
N ALA A 14 -42.96 -17.04 31.56
CA ALA A 14 -41.64 -17.69 31.52
C ALA A 14 -41.19 -17.98 30.08
N LYS A 15 -42.13 -18.39 29.20
CA LYS A 15 -41.86 -18.61 27.77
C LYS A 15 -41.47 -17.32 27.04
N ARG A 16 -42.09 -16.18 27.41
CA ARG A 16 -41.74 -14.85 26.87
C ARG A 16 -40.34 -14.41 27.27
N TRP A 17 -39.96 -14.55 28.53
CA TRP A 17 -38.61 -14.21 28.99
C TRP A 17 -37.53 -15.14 28.41
N LEU A 18 -37.84 -16.42 28.22
CA LEU A 18 -36.97 -17.35 27.49
C LEU A 18 -36.77 -16.92 26.03
N ALA A 19 -37.83 -16.56 25.32
CA ALA A 19 -37.75 -16.08 23.94
C ALA A 19 -36.93 -14.78 23.82
N VAL A 20 -37.12 -13.84 24.74
CA VAL A 20 -36.31 -12.60 24.81
C VAL A 20 -34.84 -12.90 25.08
N GLY A 21 -34.55 -13.80 26.03
CA GLY A 21 -33.17 -14.23 26.32
C GLY A 21 -32.48 -14.85 25.11
N VAL A 22 -33.15 -15.74 24.40
CA VAL A 22 -32.63 -16.35 23.16
C VAL A 22 -32.40 -15.29 22.07
N ALA A 23 -33.35 -14.36 21.87
CA ALA A 23 -33.20 -13.28 20.89
C ALA A 23 -32.01 -12.36 21.22
N CYS A 24 -31.82 -11.99 22.49
CA CYS A 24 -30.68 -11.19 22.93
C CYS A 24 -29.35 -11.93 22.72
N CYS A 25 -29.27 -13.23 23.04
CA CYS A 25 -28.05 -14.02 22.79
C CYS A 25 -27.73 -14.13 21.30
N LEU A 26 -28.73 -14.31 20.44
CA LEU A 26 -28.54 -14.34 18.98
C LEU A 26 -28.07 -12.98 18.44
N LEU A 27 -28.64 -11.87 18.93
CA LEU A 27 -28.21 -10.52 18.57
C LEU A 27 -26.77 -10.24 19.04
N LEU A 28 -26.44 -10.55 20.29
CA LEU A 28 -25.09 -10.38 20.83
C LEU A 28 -24.07 -11.25 20.08
N GLY A 29 -24.41 -12.51 19.79
CA GLY A 29 -23.56 -13.40 19.00
C GLY A 29 -23.37 -12.91 17.57
N THR A 30 -24.41 -12.32 16.95
CA THR A 30 -24.33 -11.74 15.61
C THR A 30 -23.46 -10.48 15.60
N LEU A 31 -23.65 -9.57 16.56
CA LEU A 31 -22.85 -8.35 16.70
C LEU A 31 -21.38 -8.68 17.02
N PHE A 32 -21.14 -9.64 17.92
CA PHE A 32 -19.80 -10.13 18.24
C PHE A 32 -19.15 -10.85 17.05
N GLY A 33 -19.92 -11.65 16.30
CA GLY A 33 -19.44 -12.30 15.08
C GLY A 33 -19.13 -11.33 13.95
N LEU A 34 -19.89 -10.24 13.82
CA LEU A 34 -19.61 -9.14 12.89
C LEU A 34 -18.39 -8.33 13.32
N TRP A 35 -18.20 -8.13 14.62
CA TRP A 35 -17.00 -7.50 15.19
C TRP A 35 -15.74 -8.32 14.88
N LEU A 36 -15.75 -9.63 15.18
CA LEU A 36 -14.67 -10.55 14.82
C LEU A 36 -14.41 -10.67 13.31
N ARG A 37 -15.41 -10.40 12.45
CA ARG A 37 -15.24 -10.37 10.98
C ARG A 37 -14.57 -9.09 10.48
N ARG A 38 -14.71 -7.98 11.22
CA ARG A 38 -14.13 -6.68 10.85
C ARG A 38 -12.61 -6.66 11.06
N ASP A 39 -12.12 -7.46 11.99
CA ASP A 39 -10.72 -7.46 12.44
C ASP A 39 -9.87 -8.57 11.79
N ARG A 40 -10.32 -9.18 10.69
CA ARG A 40 -9.49 -10.16 9.98
C ARG A 40 -8.55 -9.44 9.02
N ALA A 41 -7.25 -9.68 9.22
CA ALA A 41 -6.23 -9.33 8.25
C ALA A 41 -6.60 -9.89 6.85
N PRO A 42 -6.31 -9.15 5.77
CA PRO A 42 -6.45 -9.66 4.41
C PRO A 42 -5.50 -10.85 4.18
N SER A 43 -5.68 -11.58 3.09
CA SER A 43 -4.79 -12.69 2.72
C SER A 43 -3.36 -12.18 2.51
N GLU A 44 -2.36 -12.90 3.03
CA GLU A 44 -0.94 -12.55 2.86
C GLU A 44 -0.52 -12.57 1.38
N ASP A 45 -0.98 -13.55 0.62
CA ASP A 45 -0.73 -13.66 -0.82
C ASP A 45 -1.75 -12.86 -1.66
N GLY A 46 -2.56 -12.03 -1.01
CA GLY A 46 -3.60 -11.22 -1.64
C GLY A 46 -3.09 -9.88 -2.16
N VAL A 47 -3.91 -9.24 -2.99
CA VAL A 47 -3.64 -7.90 -3.58
C VAL A 47 -3.28 -6.88 -2.50
N ASP A 48 -4.02 -6.86 -1.38
CA ASP A 48 -3.81 -5.85 -0.34
C ASP A 48 -2.42 -5.91 0.29
N VAL A 49 -1.92 -7.11 0.59
CA VAL A 49 -0.61 -7.28 1.24
C VAL A 49 0.51 -7.22 0.19
N GLY A 50 0.32 -7.87 -0.96
CA GLY A 50 1.28 -7.87 -2.06
C GLY A 50 1.56 -6.47 -2.58
N PHE A 51 0.51 -5.67 -2.86
CA PHE A 51 0.67 -4.29 -3.30
C PHE A 51 1.42 -3.43 -2.29
N LEU A 52 1.10 -3.53 -1.00
CA LEU A 52 1.77 -2.73 0.02
C LEU A 52 3.24 -3.11 0.18
N ARG A 53 3.58 -4.40 0.13
CA ARG A 53 4.99 -4.85 0.16
C ARG A 53 5.76 -4.33 -1.05
N ASP A 54 5.22 -4.55 -2.24
CA ASP A 54 5.88 -4.15 -3.49
C ASP A 54 6.00 -2.62 -3.60
N MET A 55 4.96 -1.87 -3.21
CA MET A 55 5.00 -0.40 -3.25
C MET A 55 5.90 0.18 -2.17
N VAL A 56 6.11 -0.50 -1.04
CA VAL A 56 7.14 -0.08 -0.06
C VAL A 56 8.53 -0.19 -0.68
N ASP A 57 8.87 -1.32 -1.30
CA ASP A 57 10.17 -1.50 -1.97
C ASP A 57 10.37 -0.46 -3.09
N HIS A 58 9.30 -0.17 -3.85
CA HIS A 58 9.27 0.84 -4.91
C HIS A 58 9.53 2.25 -4.35
N HIS A 59 8.80 2.66 -3.31
CA HIS A 59 8.96 3.96 -2.66
C HIS A 59 10.33 4.14 -1.99
N ASP A 60 10.91 3.07 -1.44
CA ASP A 60 12.24 3.13 -0.85
C ASP A 60 13.31 3.48 -1.90
N GLN A 61 13.23 2.94 -3.13
CA GLN A 61 14.15 3.32 -4.22
C GLN A 61 13.91 4.75 -4.73
N ALA A 62 12.67 5.23 -4.81
CA ALA A 62 12.41 6.63 -5.16
C ALA A 62 13.02 7.60 -4.13
N ASN A 63 12.92 7.27 -2.84
CA ASN A 63 13.58 8.02 -1.78
C ASN A 63 15.12 7.98 -1.89
N GLU A 64 15.69 6.82 -2.24
CA GLU A 64 17.12 6.68 -2.50
C GLU A 64 17.57 7.61 -3.64
N MET A 65 16.91 7.55 -4.79
CA MET A 65 17.20 8.43 -5.94
C MET A 65 17.12 9.91 -5.55
N ALA A 66 16.09 10.31 -4.81
CA ALA A 66 15.92 11.68 -4.36
C ALA A 66 17.03 12.11 -3.40
N VAL A 67 17.44 11.25 -2.46
CA VAL A 67 18.56 11.53 -1.55
C VAL A 67 19.88 11.66 -2.31
N ILE A 68 20.14 10.77 -3.28
CA ILE A 68 21.33 10.84 -4.14
C ILE A 68 21.35 12.17 -4.91
N ALA A 69 20.23 12.58 -5.50
CA ALA A 69 20.11 13.83 -6.24
C ALA A 69 20.40 15.07 -5.37
N LEU A 70 19.77 15.15 -4.19
CA LEU A 70 19.99 16.25 -3.24
C LEU A 70 21.44 16.30 -2.74
N TYR A 71 22.03 15.14 -2.43
CA TYR A 71 23.38 15.07 -1.86
C TYR A 71 24.46 15.43 -2.87
N ASN A 72 24.33 14.97 -4.12
CA ASN A 72 25.32 15.20 -5.17
C ASN A 72 25.09 16.52 -5.94
N GLY A 73 23.95 17.17 -5.73
CA GLY A 73 23.61 18.47 -6.28
C GLY A 73 22.98 18.37 -7.67
N VAL A 74 21.74 18.80 -7.74
CA VAL A 74 20.97 19.04 -8.97
C VAL A 74 20.59 20.51 -9.04
N GLU A 75 20.13 20.96 -10.20
CA GLU A 75 19.65 22.32 -10.38
C GLU A 75 18.53 22.64 -9.38
N ARG A 76 18.49 23.88 -8.89
CA ARG A 76 17.47 24.30 -7.90
C ARG A 76 16.03 24.03 -8.33
N ALA A 77 15.75 24.07 -9.63
CA ALA A 77 14.43 23.75 -10.14
C ALA A 77 14.05 22.28 -9.91
N VAL A 78 15.04 21.37 -9.94
CA VAL A 78 14.90 19.93 -9.73
C VAL A 78 15.00 19.54 -8.25
N ASP A 79 15.81 20.27 -7.47
CA ASP A 79 15.95 20.11 -6.02
C ASP A 79 14.59 20.10 -5.28
N ARG A 80 13.64 20.94 -5.73
CA ARG A 80 12.29 20.96 -5.17
C ARG A 80 11.56 19.63 -5.34
N PHE A 81 11.69 18.99 -6.51
CA PHE A 81 10.99 17.75 -6.82
C PHE A 81 11.55 16.59 -6.01
N ALA A 82 12.89 16.51 -5.88
CA ALA A 82 13.52 15.52 -5.01
C ALA A 82 13.10 15.71 -3.54
N THR A 83 13.00 16.96 -3.08
CA THR A 83 12.50 17.26 -1.73
C THR A 83 11.04 16.84 -1.55
N GLU A 84 10.17 17.11 -2.52
CA GLU A 84 8.76 16.73 -2.50
C GLU A 84 8.57 15.20 -2.49
N VAL A 85 9.36 14.46 -3.30
CA VAL A 85 9.38 12.99 -3.27
C VAL A 85 9.67 12.48 -1.86
N ILE A 86 10.72 12.99 -1.22
CA ILE A 86 11.11 12.56 0.13
C ILE A 86 10.00 12.84 1.15
N LEU A 87 9.38 14.02 1.09
CA LEU A 87 8.36 14.40 2.06
C LEU A 87 7.08 13.59 1.90
N THR A 88 6.63 13.41 0.67
CA THR A 88 5.37 12.72 0.36
C THR A 88 5.52 11.22 0.53
N GLN A 89 6.52 10.61 -0.11
CA GLN A 89 6.64 9.14 -0.13
C GLN A 89 7.04 8.57 1.24
N ARG A 90 7.77 9.29 2.10
CA ARG A 90 8.03 8.84 3.48
C ARG A 90 6.77 8.75 4.33
N TRP A 91 5.83 9.67 4.13
CA TRP A 91 4.56 9.59 4.84
C TRP A 91 3.72 8.40 4.35
N GLU A 92 3.74 8.13 3.04
CA GLU A 92 3.09 6.96 2.45
C GLU A 92 3.71 5.64 2.92
N LEU A 93 5.04 5.55 2.95
CA LEU A 93 5.78 4.43 3.54
C LEU A 93 5.31 4.15 4.97
N GLY A 94 5.28 5.16 5.83
CA GLY A 94 4.83 5.01 7.22
C GLY A 94 3.41 4.45 7.35
N ARG A 95 2.52 4.81 6.42
CA ARG A 95 1.15 4.27 6.35
C ARG A 95 1.14 2.80 5.92
N MET A 96 1.88 2.45 4.87
CA MET A 96 1.95 1.08 4.38
C MET A 96 2.55 0.16 5.44
N TYR A 97 3.65 0.57 6.08
CA TYR A 97 4.25 -0.11 7.22
C TYR A 97 3.27 -0.32 8.36
N ALA A 98 2.56 0.74 8.78
CA ALA A 98 1.60 0.64 9.88
C ALA A 98 0.45 -0.32 9.57
N TRP A 99 0.01 -0.42 8.31
CA TRP A 99 -1.05 -1.36 7.95
C TRP A 99 -0.58 -2.80 7.88
N LEU A 100 0.62 -3.04 7.36
CA LEU A 100 1.23 -4.38 7.37
C LEU A 100 1.47 -4.85 8.81
N ASP A 101 2.00 -3.99 9.68
CA ASP A 101 2.24 -4.27 11.10
C ASP A 101 0.94 -4.55 11.87
N ASP A 102 -0.11 -3.74 11.67
CA ASP A 102 -1.45 -3.95 12.25
C ASP A 102 -2.06 -5.31 11.87
N TRP A 103 -1.71 -5.82 10.69
CA TRP A 103 -2.14 -7.14 10.20
C TRP A 103 -1.18 -8.28 10.57
N GLY A 104 -0.05 -7.97 11.22
CA GLY A 104 0.96 -8.95 11.62
C GLY A 104 1.84 -9.44 10.46
N TYR A 105 1.94 -8.68 9.37
CA TYR A 105 2.78 -8.98 8.22
C TYR A 105 4.09 -8.19 8.26
N SER A 106 5.21 -8.87 7.99
CA SER A 106 6.48 -8.21 7.69
C SER A 106 6.60 -7.91 6.19
N LEU A 107 7.56 -7.06 5.79
CA LEU A 107 7.87 -6.85 4.37
C LEU A 107 8.41 -8.09 3.66
N GLY A 108 9.13 -8.94 4.40
CA GLY A 108 9.94 -10.01 3.82
C GLY A 108 11.39 -9.58 3.62
N ASP A 109 12.12 -10.34 2.81
CA ASP A 109 13.51 -10.05 2.43
C ASP A 109 13.52 -9.02 1.26
N PRO A 110 14.34 -7.97 1.29
CA PRO A 110 14.52 -7.06 0.15
C PRO A 110 14.95 -7.76 -1.16
N GLU A 111 15.60 -8.92 -1.07
CA GLU A 111 16.00 -9.74 -2.22
C GLU A 111 14.95 -10.81 -2.61
N ARG A 112 13.71 -10.67 -2.12
CA ARG A 112 12.63 -11.61 -2.45
C ARG A 112 12.37 -11.67 -3.96
N THR A 113 11.92 -12.84 -4.39
CA THR A 113 11.69 -13.19 -5.81
C THR A 113 10.22 -13.42 -6.14
N ASP A 114 9.34 -13.05 -5.22
CA ASP A 114 7.90 -13.16 -5.31
C ASP A 114 7.21 -11.79 -5.49
N ALA A 115 7.97 -10.73 -5.77
CA ALA A 115 7.40 -9.43 -6.08
C ALA A 115 6.46 -9.55 -7.28
N MET A 116 5.39 -8.76 -7.26
CA MET A 116 4.31 -8.73 -8.23
C MET A 116 3.44 -10.00 -8.31
N ALA A 117 3.67 -11.02 -7.47
CA ALA A 117 2.89 -12.26 -7.51
C ALA A 117 1.38 -12.04 -7.42
N TRP A 118 0.95 -11.00 -6.70
CA TRP A 118 -0.44 -10.57 -6.58
C TRP A 118 -1.06 -10.04 -7.88
N MET A 119 -0.25 -9.65 -8.87
CA MET A 119 -0.65 -9.30 -10.24
C MET A 119 -0.56 -10.49 -11.23
N GLY A 120 -0.30 -11.71 -10.72
CA GLY A 120 -0.26 -12.92 -11.54
C GLY A 120 1.09 -13.20 -12.22
N HIS A 121 2.15 -12.46 -11.87
CA HIS A 121 3.51 -12.74 -12.30
C HIS A 121 4.50 -12.48 -11.15
N ALA A 122 5.37 -13.44 -10.84
CA ALA A 122 6.37 -13.29 -9.78
C ALA A 122 7.75 -12.97 -10.37
N GLY A 123 8.51 -12.11 -9.69
CA GLY A 123 9.90 -11.84 -10.03
C GLY A 123 10.68 -11.18 -8.89
N PRO A 124 12.01 -11.00 -9.06
CA PRO A 124 12.82 -10.21 -8.14
C PRO A 124 12.31 -8.76 -8.02
N VAL A 125 12.40 -8.17 -6.82
CA VAL A 125 12.08 -6.75 -6.56
C VAL A 125 12.73 -5.81 -7.58
N ALA A 126 14.01 -6.04 -7.90
CA ALA A 126 14.76 -5.23 -8.88
C ALA A 126 14.21 -5.26 -10.31
N THR A 127 13.25 -6.15 -10.61
CA THR A 127 12.62 -6.28 -11.93
C THR A 127 11.19 -5.76 -11.98
N MET A 128 10.67 -5.21 -10.87
CA MET A 128 9.38 -4.52 -10.88
C MET A 128 9.42 -3.35 -11.88
N ALA A 129 8.27 -3.07 -12.49
CA ALA A 129 8.17 -2.01 -13.48
C ALA A 129 8.66 -0.66 -12.91
N GLY A 130 9.49 0.05 -13.67
CA GLY A 130 10.04 1.37 -13.30
C GLY A 130 11.20 1.33 -12.29
N MET A 131 11.54 0.18 -11.69
CA MET A 131 12.73 0.09 -10.85
C MET A 131 13.99 0.40 -11.66
N GLN A 132 14.88 1.18 -11.07
CA GLN A 132 16.13 1.61 -11.67
C GLN A 132 17.28 0.69 -11.29
N SER A 133 18.20 0.49 -12.25
CA SER A 133 19.40 -0.32 -12.04
C SER A 133 20.41 0.40 -11.16
N GLN A 134 21.28 -0.37 -10.50
CA GLN A 134 22.40 0.20 -9.76
C GLN A 134 23.27 1.11 -10.64
N GLU A 135 23.48 0.75 -11.91
CA GLU A 135 24.21 1.57 -12.87
C GLU A 135 23.57 2.96 -13.07
N ASN A 136 22.23 3.03 -13.10
CA ASN A 136 21.53 4.32 -13.19
C ASN A 136 21.67 5.14 -11.90
N LEU A 137 21.63 4.49 -10.73
CA LEU A 137 21.87 5.15 -9.44
C LEU A 137 23.30 5.70 -9.34
N ASP A 138 24.29 4.94 -9.81
CA ASP A 138 25.69 5.36 -9.83
C ASP A 138 25.88 6.57 -10.77
N ARG A 139 25.19 6.59 -11.91
CA ARG A 139 25.19 7.74 -12.83
C ARG A 139 24.55 9.00 -12.24
N LEU A 140 23.65 8.87 -11.25
CA LEU A 140 23.13 10.03 -10.51
C LEU A 140 24.15 10.62 -9.53
N VAL A 141 25.22 9.90 -9.17
CA VAL A 141 26.32 10.43 -8.36
C VAL A 141 27.29 11.22 -9.23
N GLU A 142 27.53 10.73 -10.45
CA GLU A 142 28.57 11.24 -11.34
C GLU A 142 28.10 12.40 -12.24
N GLY A 143 29.05 13.13 -12.84
CA GLY A 143 28.78 14.11 -13.91
C GLY A 143 28.57 15.57 -13.47
N PRO A 144 28.23 16.47 -14.41
CA PRO A 144 27.83 17.85 -14.11
C PRO A 144 26.41 17.93 -13.51
N GLU A 145 26.12 19.03 -12.80
CA GLU A 145 24.81 19.30 -12.15
C GLU A 145 23.63 19.20 -13.13
N GLU A 146 23.74 19.79 -14.32
CA GLU A 146 22.73 19.74 -15.38
C GLU A 146 22.44 18.29 -15.83
N ALA A 147 23.49 17.49 -16.04
CA ALA A 147 23.34 16.10 -16.48
C ALA A 147 22.66 15.23 -15.41
N ARG A 148 22.99 15.43 -14.13
CA ARG A 148 22.28 14.77 -13.02
C ARG A 148 20.82 15.20 -12.93
N SER A 149 20.54 16.47 -13.18
CA SER A 149 19.18 17.03 -13.12
C SER A 149 18.28 16.39 -14.18
N GLN A 150 18.76 16.31 -15.43
CA GLN A 150 18.05 15.63 -16.51
C GLN A 150 17.88 14.14 -16.20
N LEU A 151 18.95 13.47 -15.77
CA LEU A 151 18.89 12.04 -15.44
C LEU A 151 17.91 11.75 -14.31
N PHE A 152 17.90 12.54 -13.24
CA PHE A 152 16.96 12.36 -12.13
C PHE A 152 15.51 12.41 -12.60
N LEU A 153 15.15 13.41 -13.41
CA LEU A 153 13.79 13.53 -13.95
C LEU A 153 13.45 12.35 -14.86
N GLU A 154 14.35 11.94 -15.75
CA GLU A 154 14.14 10.79 -16.64
C GLU A 154 13.88 9.50 -15.85
N LEU A 155 14.71 9.22 -14.85
CA LEU A 155 14.60 8.04 -14.00
C LEU A 155 13.33 8.07 -13.15
N MET A 156 13.01 9.22 -12.56
CA MET A 156 11.81 9.36 -11.73
C MET A 156 10.52 9.28 -12.55
N ILE A 157 10.52 9.76 -13.80
CA ILE A 157 9.39 9.57 -14.73
C ILE A 157 9.16 8.07 -14.99
N ASP A 158 10.20 7.32 -15.33
CA ASP A 158 10.10 5.88 -15.59
C ASP A 158 9.65 5.12 -14.34
N HIS A 159 10.24 5.45 -13.20
CA HIS A 159 9.87 4.93 -11.90
C HIS A 159 8.39 5.15 -11.59
N HIS A 160 7.90 6.39 -11.70
CA HIS A 160 6.51 6.72 -11.45
C HIS A 160 5.54 6.02 -12.41
N ARG A 161 5.92 5.78 -13.68
CA ARG A 161 5.08 5.00 -14.60
C ARG A 161 4.87 3.58 -14.09
N GLY A 162 5.91 2.96 -13.53
CA GLY A 162 5.81 1.68 -12.83
C GLY A 162 4.87 1.74 -11.63
N ALA A 163 5.04 2.76 -10.77
CA ALA A 163 4.18 2.95 -9.61
C ALA A 163 2.70 3.16 -9.99
N VAL A 164 2.41 3.94 -11.04
CA VAL A 164 1.05 4.13 -11.56
C VAL A 164 0.46 2.79 -12.01
N HIS A 165 1.21 1.99 -12.76
CA HIS A 165 0.75 0.69 -13.23
C HIS A 165 0.34 -0.24 -12.06
N MET A 166 1.17 -0.32 -11.02
CA MET A 166 0.89 -1.10 -9.81
C MET A 166 -0.33 -0.54 -9.07
N ALA A 167 -0.36 0.78 -8.88
CA ALA A 167 -1.40 1.44 -8.10
C ALA A 167 -2.78 1.38 -8.78
N GLU A 168 -2.85 1.42 -10.11
CA GLU A 168 -4.10 1.23 -10.85
C GLU A 168 -4.66 -0.19 -10.66
N ALA A 169 -3.81 -1.22 -10.76
CA ALA A 169 -4.23 -2.61 -10.54
C ALA A 169 -4.74 -2.82 -9.11
N ALA A 170 -4.03 -2.31 -8.10
CA ALA A 170 -4.47 -2.39 -6.72
C ALA A 170 -5.75 -1.58 -6.45
N ALA A 171 -5.94 -0.44 -7.11
CA ALA A 171 -7.17 0.34 -7.00
C ALA A 171 -8.40 -0.40 -7.57
N GLU A 172 -8.20 -1.32 -8.52
CA GLU A 172 -9.26 -2.17 -9.05
C GLU A 172 -9.53 -3.38 -8.14
N ASP A 173 -8.48 -4.09 -7.74
CA ASP A 173 -8.61 -5.44 -7.17
C ASP A 173 -8.45 -5.54 -5.65
N ALA A 174 -7.94 -4.52 -4.96
CA ALA A 174 -7.73 -4.56 -3.51
C ALA A 174 -9.05 -4.76 -2.75
N THR A 175 -9.05 -5.64 -1.74
CA THR A 175 -10.27 -6.00 -0.99
C THR A 175 -10.53 -5.08 0.19
N VAL A 176 -9.47 -4.46 0.74
CA VAL A 176 -9.54 -3.54 1.86
C VAL A 176 -9.74 -2.11 1.32
N GLY A 177 -10.84 -1.48 1.71
CA GLY A 177 -11.21 -0.15 1.21
C GLY A 177 -10.13 0.93 1.38
N LYS A 178 -9.39 0.94 2.51
CA LYS A 178 -8.30 1.90 2.74
C LYS A 178 -7.11 1.69 1.78
N VAL A 179 -6.82 0.44 1.40
CA VAL A 179 -5.75 0.13 0.44
C VAL A 179 -6.17 0.54 -0.96
N ARG A 180 -7.41 0.21 -1.35
CA ARG A 180 -7.97 0.62 -2.64
C ARG A 180 -7.96 2.14 -2.84
N GLU A 181 -8.41 2.88 -1.82
CA GLU A 181 -8.42 4.34 -1.85
C GLU A 181 -7.00 4.90 -1.92
N PHE A 182 -6.08 4.36 -1.12
CA PHE A 182 -4.68 4.76 -1.15
C PHE A 182 -4.06 4.53 -2.53
N ALA A 183 -4.21 3.33 -3.11
CA ALA A 183 -3.72 3.02 -4.45
C ALA A 183 -4.28 3.99 -5.51
N ALA A 184 -5.59 4.28 -5.47
CA ALA A 184 -6.19 5.24 -6.39
C ALA A 184 -5.64 6.66 -6.23
N VAL A 185 -5.31 7.09 -5.01
CA VAL A 185 -4.66 8.38 -4.75
C VAL A 185 -3.22 8.38 -5.27
N THR A 186 -2.44 7.34 -4.97
CA THR A 186 -1.06 7.18 -5.45
C THR A 186 -1.00 7.22 -6.97
N ALA A 187 -1.84 6.44 -7.68
CA ALA A 187 -1.89 6.46 -9.14
C ALA A 187 -2.12 7.86 -9.70
N ARG A 188 -3.07 8.62 -9.13
CA ARG A 188 -3.36 9.98 -9.59
C ARG A 188 -2.21 10.95 -9.31
N ASN A 189 -1.62 10.88 -8.12
CA ASN A 189 -0.53 11.78 -7.72
C ASN A 189 0.72 11.53 -8.57
N GLN A 190 1.16 10.27 -8.68
CA GLN A 190 2.32 9.89 -9.49
C GLN A 190 2.11 10.28 -10.97
N ALA A 191 0.88 10.16 -11.51
CA ALA A 191 0.56 10.63 -12.84
C ALA A 191 0.61 12.16 -13.01
N MET A 192 0.32 12.94 -11.96
CA MET A 192 0.51 14.38 -11.97
C MET A 192 2.00 14.73 -11.94
N GLU A 193 2.77 14.10 -11.05
CA GLU A 193 4.21 14.31 -10.91
C GLU A 193 4.97 13.97 -12.20
N ILE A 194 4.61 12.89 -12.91
CA ILE A 194 5.17 12.59 -14.25
C ILE A 194 5.07 13.79 -15.18
N ARG A 195 3.90 14.45 -15.24
CA ARG A 195 3.71 15.60 -16.14
C ARG A 195 4.54 16.80 -15.71
N GLU A 196 4.70 17.02 -14.42
CA GLU A 196 5.53 18.09 -13.88
C GLU A 196 7.01 17.86 -14.20
N TYR A 197 7.47 16.61 -14.10
CA TYR A 197 8.83 16.23 -14.45
C TYR A 197 9.09 16.31 -15.95
N GLU A 198 8.12 15.92 -16.79
CA GLU A 198 8.22 16.05 -18.25
C GLU A 198 8.37 17.53 -18.66
N VAL A 199 7.56 18.42 -18.07
CA VAL A 199 7.69 19.88 -18.31
C VAL A 199 9.06 20.39 -17.86
N ALA A 200 9.51 20.02 -16.66
CA ALA A 200 10.81 20.45 -16.16
C ALA A 200 11.97 19.92 -17.02
N LEU A 201 11.87 18.68 -17.51
CA LEU A 201 12.88 18.07 -18.37
C LEU A 201 12.95 18.77 -19.73
N ASP A 202 11.80 19.15 -20.30
CA ASP A 202 11.74 19.94 -21.53
C ASP A 202 12.37 21.33 -21.34
N GLU A 203 12.13 21.99 -20.20
CA GLU A 203 12.75 23.28 -19.86
C GLU A 203 14.27 23.20 -19.71
N LEU A 204 14.79 22.11 -19.12
CA LEU A 204 16.25 21.90 -18.99
C LEU A 204 16.95 21.63 -20.33
N ARG A 205 16.22 21.18 -21.35
CA ARG A 205 16.77 20.82 -22.66
C ARG A 205 16.66 21.94 -23.70
N ALA A 206 15.98 23.04 -23.37
CA ALA A 206 15.71 24.17 -24.26
C ALA A 206 16.89 25.15 -24.33
#